data_AF-A0A3D1RKX9-F1
#
_entry.id   AF-A0A3D1RKX9-F1
#
_cell.length_a   1.000
_cell.length_b   1.000
_cell.length_c   1.000
_cell.angle_alpha   90.00
_cell.angle_beta   90.00
_cell.angle_gamma   90.00
#
_symmetry.space_group_name_H-M   'P 1'
#
loop_
_entity.id
_entity.type
_entity.pdbx_description
1 polymer ?
#
loop_
_entity_poly.entity_id
_entity_poly.type
_entity_poly.pdbx_seq_one_letter_code
_entity_poly.pdbx_strand_id
1 'polypeptide(L)'
;MSNIKKLCGFCINEWHLTTMVLPYISKEINNNYKIITILEKGIEENIKLLIKKLNLKNEEKILGIDWKQSMARKYTSISNKLNIIAKTKENYIILVNGKKNYMDMVNKYIEKWLQKNRIQNEIKIINCYEITEFNYNITAILDSHDKMINTSGEKEIQEVFEDYGKTKAKKA
;
A
#
# COMPACT_ATOMS: atom_id res chain seq x y z
N MET A 1 5.41 20.88 1.50
CA MET A 1 4.62 19.79 0.90
C MET A 1 5.43 18.52 1.06
N SER A 2 4.90 17.53 1.77
CA SER A 2 5.58 16.23 1.89
C SER A 2 5.52 15.52 0.54
N ASN A 3 6.66 15.02 0.04
CA ASN A 3 6.70 14.15 -1.15
C ASN A 3 6.16 12.73 -0.84
N ILE A 4 5.29 12.63 0.17
CA ILE A 4 4.76 11.38 0.69
C ILE A 4 3.25 11.47 0.57
N LYS A 5 2.66 10.50 -0.13
CA LYS A 5 1.22 10.33 -0.27
C LYS A 5 0.81 8.99 0.33
N LYS A 6 -0.26 8.97 1.10
CA LYS A 6 -0.79 7.77 1.75
C LYS A 6 -2.14 7.40 1.15
N LEU A 7 -2.27 6.15 0.76
CA LEU A 7 -3.51 5.58 0.25
C LEU A 7 -3.93 4.41 1.13
N CYS A 8 -5.23 4.26 1.35
CA CYS A 8 -5.77 3.07 2.01
C CYS A 8 -6.61 2.22 1.04
N GLY A 9 -6.49 0.91 1.14
CA GLY A 9 -7.34 -0.07 0.46
C GLY A 9 -7.90 -1.06 1.46
N PHE A 10 -8.99 -1.73 1.09
CA PHE A 10 -9.63 -2.71 1.95
C PHE A 10 -9.83 -4.02 1.18
N CYS A 11 -9.26 -5.10 1.72
CA CYS A 11 -9.38 -6.42 1.13
C CYS A 11 -9.88 -7.44 2.15
N ILE A 12 -10.45 -8.56 1.67
CA ILE A 12 -10.97 -9.62 2.55
C ILE A 12 -10.09 -10.87 2.55
N ASN A 13 -9.18 -10.97 1.58
CA ASN A 13 -8.19 -12.05 1.44
C ASN A 13 -7.11 -11.64 0.42
N GLU A 14 -6.15 -12.53 0.20
CA GLU A 14 -5.00 -12.36 -0.68
C GLU A 14 -5.39 -12.26 -2.16
N TRP A 15 -6.48 -12.93 -2.57
CA TRP A 15 -6.97 -12.87 -3.95
C TRP A 15 -7.63 -11.51 -4.25
N HIS A 16 -8.47 -11.02 -3.33
CA HIS A 16 -9.06 -9.69 -3.43
C HIS A 16 -7.96 -8.61 -3.42
N LEU A 17 -6.95 -8.73 -2.55
CA LEU A 17 -5.78 -7.84 -2.60
C LEU A 17 -5.13 -7.85 -3.98
N THR A 18 -4.83 -9.03 -4.51
CA THR A 18 -4.09 -9.20 -5.77
C THR A 18 -4.85 -8.57 -6.95
N THR A 19 -6.15 -8.85 -7.06
CA THR A 19 -7.00 -8.28 -8.11
C THR A 19 -7.19 -6.77 -7.98
N MET A 20 -7.17 -6.24 -6.75
CA MET A 20 -7.26 -4.80 -6.48
C MET A 20 -5.98 -4.06 -6.86
N VAL A 21 -4.80 -4.58 -6.47
CA VAL A 21 -3.54 -3.82 -6.59
C VAL A 21 -2.80 -4.06 -7.90
N LEU A 22 -2.92 -5.25 -8.52
CA LEU A 22 -2.08 -5.61 -9.67
C LEU A 22 -2.27 -4.68 -10.88
N PRO A 23 -3.50 -4.35 -11.33
CA PRO A 23 -3.68 -3.44 -12.46
C PRO A 23 -3.06 -2.06 -12.21
N TYR A 24 -3.23 -1.55 -10.99
CA TYR A 24 -2.66 -0.28 -10.57
C TYR A 24 -1.13 -0.33 -10.52
N ILE A 25 -0.53 -1.36 -9.92
CA ILE A 25 0.92 -1.52 -9.84
C ILE A 25 1.55 -1.66 -11.23
N SER A 26 0.91 -2.42 -12.13
CA SER A 26 1.36 -2.53 -13.52
C SER A 26 1.41 -1.15 -14.20
N LYS A 27 0.39 -0.32 -14.01
CA LYS A 27 0.37 1.06 -14.52
C LYS A 27 1.50 1.90 -13.92
N GLU A 28 1.70 1.85 -12.61
CA GLU A 28 2.69 2.70 -11.93
C GLU A 28 4.14 2.30 -12.24
N ILE A 29 4.42 1.01 -12.47
CA ILE A 29 5.73 0.55 -12.98
C ILE A 29 6.04 1.19 -14.33
N ASN A 30 5.05 1.33 -15.21
CA ASN A 30 5.22 2.02 -16.49
C ASN A 30 5.41 3.54 -16.32
N ASN A 31 4.93 4.10 -15.20
CA ASN A 31 5.18 5.47 -14.76
C ASN A 31 6.48 5.61 -13.93
N ASN A 32 7.42 4.66 -14.06
CA ASN A 32 8.74 4.65 -13.43
C ASN A 32 8.74 4.55 -11.89
N TYR A 33 7.68 4.04 -11.28
CA TYR A 33 7.71 3.68 -9.87
C TYR A 33 8.40 2.34 -9.63
N LYS A 34 9.23 2.29 -8.59
CA LYS A 34 9.72 1.04 -8.00
C LYS A 34 8.78 0.59 -6.89
N ILE A 35 8.64 -0.72 -6.72
CA ILE A 35 7.69 -1.30 -5.78
C ILE A 35 8.43 -2.00 -4.66
N ILE A 36 8.07 -1.69 -3.42
CA ILE A 36 8.50 -2.42 -2.23
C ILE A 36 7.24 -2.96 -1.55
N THR A 37 7.28 -4.24 -1.20
CA THR A 37 6.17 -4.97 -0.59
C THR A 37 6.50 -5.34 0.86
N ILE A 38 5.52 -5.15 1.74
CA ILE A 38 5.57 -5.54 3.15
C ILE A 38 4.23 -6.21 3.48
N LEU A 39 4.20 -7.54 3.34
CA LEU A 39 2.96 -8.31 3.38
C LEU A 39 2.92 -9.23 4.62
N GLU A 40 1.82 -9.21 5.36
CA GLU A 40 1.60 -10.17 6.46
C GLU A 40 1.49 -11.60 5.94
N LYS A 41 0.94 -11.78 4.75
CA LYS A 41 0.89 -13.04 4.01
C LYS A 41 1.30 -12.80 2.56
N GLY A 42 2.06 -13.74 1.99
CA GLY A 42 2.53 -13.62 0.61
C GLY A 42 1.40 -13.81 -0.40
N ILE A 43 1.51 -13.17 -1.56
CA ILE A 43 0.53 -13.23 -2.67
C ILE A 43 1.16 -13.70 -3.99
N GLU A 44 2.38 -14.23 -3.94
CA GLU A 44 3.18 -14.60 -5.12
C GLU A 44 2.43 -15.54 -6.09
N GLU A 45 1.77 -16.58 -5.57
CA GLU A 45 1.02 -17.51 -6.41
C GLU A 45 -0.21 -16.87 -7.06
N ASN A 46 -0.90 -15.97 -6.34
CA ASN A 46 -2.03 -15.22 -6.89
C ASN A 46 -1.57 -14.28 -8.01
N ILE A 47 -0.41 -13.65 -7.86
CA ILE A 47 0.19 -12.77 -8.87
C ILE A 47 0.52 -13.58 -10.13
N LYS A 48 1.18 -14.74 -10.00
CA LYS A 48 1.50 -15.63 -11.13
C LYS A 48 0.24 -16.09 -11.88
N LEU A 49 -0.84 -16.40 -11.16
CA LEU A 49 -2.11 -16.80 -11.77
C LEU A 49 -2.81 -15.64 -12.48
N LEU A 50 -2.83 -14.45 -11.87
CA LEU A 50 -3.55 -13.31 -12.42
C LEU A 50 -2.85 -12.69 -13.63
N ILE A 51 -1.52 -12.59 -13.62
CA ILE A 51 -0.73 -12.07 -14.76
C ILE A 51 -1.02 -12.85 -16.04
N LYS A 52 -1.06 -14.18 -15.97
CA LYS A 52 -1.38 -15.06 -17.11
C LYS A 52 -2.75 -14.78 -17.73
N LYS A 53 -3.68 -14.20 -16.97
CA LYS A 53 -5.03 -13.83 -17.45
C LYS A 53 -5.08 -12.42 -18.05
N LEU A 54 -4.16 -11.54 -17.65
CA LEU A 54 -4.20 -10.11 -17.99
C LEU A 54 -3.31 -9.71 -19.17
N ASN A 55 -2.43 -10.60 -19.67
CA ASN A 55 -1.51 -10.35 -20.80
C ASN A 55 -0.75 -9.01 -20.67
N LEU A 56 -0.17 -8.75 -19.48
CA LEU A 56 0.49 -7.48 -19.16
C LEU A 56 1.87 -7.40 -19.84
N LYS A 57 2.16 -6.29 -20.52
CA LYS A 57 3.44 -6.07 -21.22
C LYS A 57 4.67 -6.02 -20.30
N ASN A 58 4.48 -5.74 -19.02
CA ASN A 58 5.53 -5.59 -18.01
C ASN A 58 5.57 -6.74 -17.00
N GLU A 59 5.10 -7.92 -17.39
CA GLU A 59 5.06 -9.14 -16.58
C GLU A 59 6.39 -9.42 -15.85
N GLU A 60 7.52 -9.39 -16.55
CA GLU A 60 8.83 -9.67 -15.93
C GLU A 60 9.17 -8.72 -14.78
N LYS A 61 8.85 -7.43 -14.93
CA LYS A 61 9.06 -6.43 -13.88
C LYS A 61 8.16 -6.68 -12.68
N ILE A 62 6.92 -7.10 -12.93
CA ILE A 62 5.97 -7.43 -11.86
C ILE A 62 6.41 -8.69 -11.12
N LEU A 63 6.82 -9.73 -11.85
CA LEU A 63 7.31 -10.99 -11.28
C LEU A 63 8.62 -10.80 -10.48
N GLY A 64 9.42 -9.79 -10.82
CA GLY A 64 10.64 -9.44 -10.08
C GLY A 64 10.42 -8.79 -8.70
N ILE A 65 9.18 -8.47 -8.32
CA ILE A 65 8.85 -7.90 -7.00
C ILE A 65 8.76 -9.03 -5.95
N ASP A 66 9.23 -8.76 -4.73
CA ASP A 66 9.18 -9.71 -3.60
C ASP A 66 7.75 -9.87 -3.03
N TRP A 67 6.89 -10.64 -3.68
CA TRP A 67 5.50 -10.87 -3.25
C TRP A 67 5.35 -11.84 -2.06
N LYS A 68 6.44 -12.17 -1.37
CA LYS A 68 6.46 -13.12 -0.25
C LYS A 68 6.04 -12.46 1.06
N GLN A 69 5.69 -13.30 2.03
CA GLN A 69 5.46 -12.86 3.40
C GLN A 69 6.69 -12.13 3.94
N SER A 70 6.45 -10.98 4.56
CA SER A 70 7.49 -10.16 5.17
C SER A 70 7.55 -10.37 6.68
N MET A 71 8.73 -10.81 7.17
CA MET A 71 8.98 -10.95 8.61
C MET A 71 9.18 -9.58 9.27
N ALA A 72 8.07 -8.90 9.55
CA ALA A 72 8.02 -7.54 10.08
C ALA A 72 8.17 -7.43 11.62
N ARG A 73 8.63 -8.49 12.30
CA ARG A 73 8.71 -8.54 13.78
C ARG A 73 9.68 -7.51 14.39
N LYS A 74 10.63 -7.00 13.61
CA LYS A 74 11.66 -6.05 14.06
C LYS A 74 11.72 -4.86 13.11
N TYR A 75 11.97 -3.68 13.67
CA TYR A 75 12.21 -2.45 12.92
C TYR A 75 13.30 -2.64 11.85
N THR A 76 14.38 -3.35 12.18
CA THR A 76 15.51 -3.57 11.27
C THR A 76 15.11 -4.28 9.98
N SER A 77 14.18 -5.23 10.05
CA SER A 77 13.66 -5.93 8.86
C SER A 77 12.99 -4.96 7.88
N ILE A 78 12.20 -4.03 8.41
CA ILE A 78 11.49 -3.02 7.60
C ILE A 78 12.47 -1.95 7.10
N SER A 79 13.29 -1.39 7.98
CA SER A 79 14.24 -0.34 7.58
C SER A 79 15.22 -0.82 6.51
N ASN A 80 15.66 -2.08 6.57
CA ASN A 80 16.56 -2.63 5.55
C ASN A 80 15.91 -2.67 4.17
N LYS A 81 14.63 -3.03 4.06
CA LYS A 81 13.87 -2.96 2.81
C LYS A 81 13.76 -1.51 2.30
N LEU A 82 13.56 -0.55 3.20
CA LEU A 82 13.36 0.86 2.83
C LEU A 82 14.65 1.63 2.54
N ASN A 83 15.80 1.20 3.08
CA ASN A 83 17.08 1.91 2.94
C ASN A 83 17.53 2.14 1.49
N ILE A 84 17.03 1.36 0.53
CA ILE A 84 17.29 1.61 -0.90
C ILE A 84 16.71 2.95 -1.36
N ILE A 85 15.56 3.37 -0.83
CA ILE A 85 14.89 4.62 -1.18
C ILE A 85 15.78 5.83 -0.89
N ALA A 86 16.51 5.80 0.24
CA ALA A 86 17.41 6.88 0.63
C ALA A 86 18.70 6.95 -0.22
N LYS A 87 18.97 5.92 -1.03
CA LYS A 87 20.17 5.81 -1.87
C LYS A 87 19.93 6.12 -3.35
N THR A 88 18.67 6.24 -3.76
CA THR A 88 18.30 6.46 -5.16
C THR A 88 17.50 7.75 -5.33
N LYS A 89 17.33 8.19 -6.57
CA LYS A 89 16.43 9.30 -6.93
C LYS A 89 15.10 8.81 -7.54
N GLU A 90 14.78 7.54 -7.33
CA GLU A 90 13.61 6.90 -7.92
C GLU A 90 12.37 7.14 -7.06
N ASN A 91 11.20 7.14 -7.71
CA ASN A 91 9.92 7.18 -7.01
C ASN A 91 9.54 5.78 -6.55
N TYR A 92 8.96 5.67 -5.35
CA TYR A 92 8.64 4.38 -4.76
C TYR A 92 7.17 4.26 -4.36
N ILE A 93 6.63 3.07 -4.55
CA ILE A 93 5.41 2.62 -3.89
C ILE A 93 5.79 1.60 -2.83
N ILE A 94 5.41 1.87 -1.59
CA ILE A 94 5.48 0.93 -0.48
C ILE A 94 4.09 0.34 -0.30
N LEU A 95 3.87 -0.89 -0.80
CA LEU A 95 2.64 -1.64 -0.58
C LEU A 95 2.73 -2.39 0.74
N VAL A 96 1.84 -2.07 1.68
CA VAL A 96 1.69 -2.75 2.96
C VAL A 96 0.35 -3.47 3.00
N ASN A 97 0.35 -4.73 3.42
CA ASN A 97 -0.89 -5.47 3.62
C ASN A 97 -0.86 -6.32 4.88
N GLY A 98 -2.00 -6.38 5.56
CA GLY A 98 -2.22 -7.24 6.71
C GLY A 98 -3.43 -6.78 7.54
N LYS A 99 -3.62 -7.47 8.66
CA LYS A 99 -4.57 -7.12 9.71
C LYS A 99 -4.08 -5.92 10.51
N LYS A 100 -4.99 -5.29 11.25
CA LYS A 100 -4.78 -4.05 12.00
C LYS A 100 -3.47 -4.03 12.79
N ASN A 101 -3.24 -5.05 13.62
CA ASN A 101 -2.06 -5.10 14.49
C ASN A 101 -0.74 -5.13 13.69
N TYR A 102 -0.73 -5.87 12.57
CA TYR A 102 0.41 -5.90 11.66
C TYR A 102 0.59 -4.53 10.99
N MET A 103 -0.50 -3.95 10.48
CA MET A 103 -0.51 -2.64 9.82
C MET A 103 -0.01 -1.52 10.73
N ASP A 104 -0.49 -1.46 11.98
CA ASP A 104 -0.11 -0.45 12.97
C ASP A 104 1.39 -0.55 13.30
N MET A 105 1.89 -1.77 13.48
CA MET A 105 3.31 -2.04 13.73
C MET A 105 4.19 -1.62 12.54
N VAL A 106 3.83 -2.04 11.32
CA VAL A 106 4.60 -1.71 10.11
C VAL A 106 4.59 -0.21 9.84
N ASN A 107 3.42 0.44 9.92
CA ASN A 107 3.33 1.89 9.72
C ASN A 107 4.15 2.66 10.75
N LYS A 108 4.16 2.23 12.03
CA LYS A 108 5.06 2.82 13.04
C LYS A 108 6.54 2.73 12.65
N TYR A 109 6.96 1.61 12.05
CA TYR A 109 8.33 1.44 11.57
C TYR A 109 8.64 2.27 10.33
N ILE A 110 7.71 2.36 9.38
CA ILE A 110 7.84 3.22 8.20
C ILE A 110 7.96 4.69 8.64
N GLU A 111 7.09 5.16 9.52
CA GLU A 111 7.14 6.53 10.06
C GLU A 111 8.47 6.83 10.75
N LYS A 112 8.91 5.93 11.63
CA LYS A 112 10.21 6.07 12.31
C LYS A 112 11.37 6.10 11.31
N TRP A 113 11.28 5.37 10.20
CA TRP A 113 12.29 5.39 9.16
C TRP A 113 12.24 6.70 8.35
N LEU A 114 11.06 7.17 7.97
CA LEU A 114 10.86 8.43 7.24
C LEU A 114 11.39 9.64 8.03
N GLN A 115 11.15 9.67 9.35
CA GLN A 115 11.65 10.74 10.22
C GLN A 115 13.19 10.78 10.30
N LYS A 116 13.86 9.65 10.10
CA LYS A 116 15.32 9.53 10.19
C LYS A 116 16.04 9.78 8.87
N ASN A 117 15.33 9.75 7.74
CA ASN A 117 15.92 9.79 6.41
C ASN A 117 15.40 11.00 5.64
N ARG A 118 16.30 11.74 4.99
CA ARG A 118 15.90 12.87 4.14
C ARG A 118 15.40 12.34 2.80
N ILE A 119 14.09 12.40 2.59
CA ILE A 119 13.45 11.96 1.34
C ILE A 119 13.37 13.13 0.37
N GLN A 120 13.88 12.92 -0.85
CA GLN A 120 13.80 13.90 -1.94
C GLN A 120 12.84 13.48 -3.06
N ASN A 121 12.49 12.19 -3.13
CA ASN A 121 11.66 11.61 -4.20
C ASN A 121 10.20 11.44 -3.77
N GLU A 122 9.32 11.14 -4.72
CA GLU A 122 7.93 10.80 -4.42
C GLU A 122 7.83 9.39 -3.81
N ILE A 123 7.15 9.28 -2.68
CA ILE A 123 6.82 8.02 -2.03
C ILE A 123 5.30 7.92 -1.91
N LYS A 124 4.72 6.84 -2.45
CA LYS A 124 3.35 6.45 -2.16
C LYS A 124 3.35 5.29 -1.17
N ILE A 125 2.63 5.42 -0.07
CA ILE A 125 2.41 4.32 0.90
C ILE A 125 0.99 3.84 0.69
N ILE A 126 0.82 2.57 0.30
CA ILE A 126 -0.48 1.97 0.05
C ILE A 126 -0.75 0.95 1.15
N ASN A 127 -1.62 1.30 2.09
CA ASN A 127 -2.02 0.47 3.20
C ASN A 127 -3.29 -0.30 2.87
N CYS A 128 -3.16 -1.56 2.48
CA CYS A 128 -4.29 -2.45 2.22
C CYS A 128 -4.65 -3.25 3.48
N TYR A 129 -5.72 -2.87 4.17
CA TYR A 129 -6.16 -3.51 5.41
C TYR A 129 -6.99 -4.76 5.10
N GLU A 130 -6.62 -5.89 5.71
CA GLU A 130 -7.43 -7.12 5.69
C GLU A 130 -8.59 -6.96 6.69
N ILE A 131 -9.79 -6.68 6.16
CA ILE A 131 -11.02 -6.57 6.96
C ILE A 131 -11.67 -7.95 7.03
N THR A 132 -11.30 -8.72 8.06
CA THR A 132 -12.00 -9.97 8.42
C THR A 132 -12.97 -9.80 9.59
N GLU A 133 -12.96 -8.65 10.26
CA GLU A 133 -13.74 -8.37 11.47
C GLU A 133 -14.45 -7.01 11.36
N PHE A 134 -15.66 -6.90 11.92
CA PHE A 134 -16.47 -5.67 11.87
C PHE A 134 -15.94 -4.50 12.71
N ASN A 135 -14.92 -4.72 13.55
CA ASN A 135 -14.45 -3.75 14.54
C ASN A 135 -13.35 -2.79 14.05
N TYR A 136 -13.12 -2.67 12.75
CA TYR A 136 -12.23 -1.64 12.23
C TYR A 136 -12.91 -0.27 12.35
N ASN A 137 -12.23 0.67 13.00
CA ASN A 137 -12.59 2.08 12.90
C ASN A 137 -12.16 2.58 11.51
N ILE A 138 -12.98 2.26 10.49
CA ILE A 138 -12.75 2.62 9.09
C ILE A 138 -12.56 4.14 8.97
N THR A 139 -13.37 4.94 9.67
CA THR A 139 -13.24 6.41 9.65
C THR A 139 -11.86 6.88 10.09
N ALA A 140 -11.28 6.30 11.14
CA ALA A 140 -9.92 6.67 11.58
C ALA A 140 -8.85 6.27 10.55
N ILE A 141 -9.03 5.14 9.86
CA ILE A 141 -8.15 4.77 8.73
C ILE A 141 -8.29 5.79 7.62
N LEU A 142 -9.51 6.09 7.16
CA LEU A 142 -9.76 7.08 6.12
C LEU A 142 -9.16 8.45 6.47
N ASP A 143 -9.33 8.91 7.71
CA ASP A 143 -8.81 10.19 8.21
C ASP A 143 -7.28 10.31 8.23
N SER A 144 -6.56 9.18 8.17
CA SER A 144 -5.09 9.14 8.18
C SER A 144 -4.47 8.95 6.79
N HIS A 145 -5.28 8.91 5.74
CA HIS A 145 -4.86 8.71 4.36
C HIS A 145 -5.40 9.82 3.46
N ASP A 146 -4.68 10.09 2.37
CA ASP A 146 -5.05 11.13 1.42
C ASP A 146 -6.14 10.64 0.45
N LYS A 147 -6.03 9.37 0.03
CA LYS A 147 -6.92 8.75 -0.97
C LYS A 147 -7.19 7.29 -0.66
N MET A 148 -8.13 6.72 -1.39
CA MET A 148 -8.37 5.28 -1.43
C MET A 148 -7.80 4.63 -2.67
N ILE A 149 -7.59 3.32 -2.60
CA ILE A 149 -7.40 2.46 -3.76
C ILE A 149 -8.45 1.35 -3.78
N ASN A 150 -9.02 1.10 -4.96
CA ASN A 150 -9.87 -0.05 -5.23
C ASN A 150 -9.50 -0.68 -6.59
N THR A 151 -10.32 -1.59 -7.12
CA THR A 151 -10.08 -2.28 -8.40
C THR A 151 -10.02 -1.34 -9.61
N SER A 152 -10.54 -0.11 -9.50
CA SER A 152 -10.45 0.93 -10.53
C SER A 152 -9.25 1.87 -10.35
N GLY A 153 -8.42 1.66 -9.32
CA GLY A 153 -7.25 2.48 -9.01
C GLY A 153 -7.47 3.48 -7.89
N GLU A 154 -6.74 4.61 -7.92
CA GLU A 154 -6.88 5.66 -6.91
C GLU A 154 -8.24 6.37 -7.00
N LYS A 155 -8.85 6.64 -5.85
CA LYS A 155 -10.13 7.33 -5.70
C LYS A 155 -10.08 8.34 -4.57
N GLU A 156 -10.81 9.44 -4.70
CA GLU A 156 -11.06 10.30 -3.55
C GLU A 156 -11.91 9.53 -2.54
N ILE A 157 -11.68 9.76 -1.24
CA ILE A 157 -12.40 9.01 -0.20
C ILE A 157 -13.92 9.25 -0.31
N GLN A 158 -14.31 10.49 -0.59
CA GLN A 158 -15.72 10.90 -0.72
C GLN A 158 -16.42 10.29 -1.94
N GLU A 159 -15.68 9.91 -3.00
CA GLU A 159 -16.25 9.22 -4.17
C GLU A 159 -16.68 7.79 -3.83
N VAL A 160 -16.07 7.18 -2.81
CA VAL A 160 -16.34 5.80 -2.40
C VAL A 160 -17.25 5.75 -1.17
N PHE A 161 -17.06 6.69 -0.24
CA PHE A 161 -17.86 6.83 0.96
C PHE A 161 -18.54 8.20 0.96
N GLU A 162 -19.74 8.28 0.36
CA GLU A 162 -20.47 9.55 0.20
C GLU A 162 -20.76 10.27 1.52
N ASP A 163 -20.88 9.53 2.63
CA ASP A 163 -21.15 10.08 3.96
C ASP A 163 -19.88 10.45 4.75
N TYR A 164 -18.71 10.15 4.19
CA TYR A 164 -17.42 10.53 4.77
C TYR A 164 -17.26 12.06 4.75
N GLY A 165 -17.11 12.66 5.93
CA GLY A 165 -16.97 14.11 6.10
C GLY A 165 -18.28 14.86 6.36
N LYS A 166 -19.45 14.32 6.00
CA LYS A 166 -20.76 14.94 6.31
C LYS A 166 -21.05 15.03 7.81
N THR A 167 -20.50 14.11 8.61
CA THR A 167 -20.59 14.12 10.07
C THR A 167 -19.62 15.10 10.76
N LYS A 168 -18.54 15.53 10.08
CA LYS A 168 -17.58 16.52 10.63
C LYS A 168 -18.16 17.94 10.62
N ALA A 169 -19.02 18.25 9.66
CA ALA A 169 -19.68 19.57 9.53
C ALA A 169 -20.80 19.83 10.55
N LYS A 170 -21.29 18.80 11.26
CA LYS A 170 -22.33 18.93 12.30
C LYS A 170 -21.79 19.14 13.72
N LYS A 171 -20.47 19.17 13.89
CA LYS A 171 -19.78 19.34 15.19
C LYS A 171 -18.88 20.58 15.25
N ALA A 172 -18.98 21.47 14.27
CA ALA A 172 -18.33 22.78 14.27
C ALA A 172 -19.34 23.87 14.65
#